data_AF-A0A654LUI2-F1
#
_entry.id   AF-A0A654LUI2-F1
#
_cell.length_a   1.000
_cell.length_b   1.000
_cell.length_c   1.000
_cell.angle_alpha   90.00
_cell.angle_beta   90.00
_cell.angle_gamma   90.00
#
_symmetry.space_group_name_H-M   'P 1'
#
loop_
_entity.id
_entity.type
_entity.pdbx_description
1 polymer ?
#
loop_
_entity_poly.entity_id
_entity_poly.type
_entity_poly.pdbx_seq_one_letter_code
_entity_poly.pdbx_strand_id
1 'polypeptide(L)' 'MTQIMQRGNLAMGFDQTKISHEFSSTKDRGQIKITALDEKDNKTINQIKSHTRDIQNDFAEGNFKNHYSFMHNQFLAQTL' A
#
# COMPACT_ATOMS: atom_id res chain seq x y z
N MET A 1 10.01 -8.96 -12.19
CA MET A 1 9.16 -8.48 -11.07
C MET A 1 8.30 -9.64 -10.60
N THR A 2 8.19 -9.91 -9.30
CA THR A 2 7.29 -10.97 -8.81
C THR A 2 5.83 -10.53 -8.91
N GLN A 3 4.88 -11.48 -8.93
CA GLN A 3 3.44 -11.16 -8.97
C GLN A 3 3.01 -10.29 -7.78
N ILE A 4 3.62 -10.52 -6.60
CA ILE A 4 3.39 -9.73 -5.39
C ILE A 4 3.78 -8.25 -5.60
N MET A 5 4.91 -8.00 -6.25
CA MET A 5 5.38 -6.63 -6.54
C MET A 5 4.46 -5.90 -7.52
N GLN A 6 3.92 -6.59 -8.52
CA GLN A 6 2.95 -6.02 -9.45
C GLN A 6 1.65 -5.64 -8.74
N ARG A 7 1.11 -6.53 -7.90
CA ARG A 7 -0.09 -6.26 -7.10
C ARG A 7 0.13 -5.11 -6.13
N GLY A 8 1.30 -5.05 -5.49
CA GLY A 8 1.67 -3.95 -4.60
C GLY A 8 1.71 -2.59 -5.32
N ASN A 9 2.31 -2.54 -6.51
CA ASN A 9 2.31 -1.32 -7.34
C ASN A 9 0.88 -0.84 -7.66
N LEU A 10 -0.02 -1.76 -8.02
CA LEU A 10 -1.42 -1.43 -8.34
C LEU A 10 -2.20 -0.94 -7.12
N ALA A 11 -2.01 -1.56 -5.96
CA ALA A 11 -2.73 -1.21 -4.74
C ALA A 11 -2.21 0.07 -4.07
N MET A 12 -0.91 0.34 -4.14
CA MET A 12 -0.28 1.45 -3.40
C MET A 12 0.12 2.64 -4.26
N GLY A 13 0.23 2.48 -5.58
CA GLY A 13 0.46 3.59 -6.50
C GLY A 13 1.90 4.13 -6.54
N PHE A 14 2.87 3.41 -5.98
CA PHE A 14 4.30 3.73 -6.06
C PHE A 14 5.18 2.48 -6.17
N ASP A 15 6.40 2.68 -6.66
CA ASP A 15 7.37 1.63 -6.96
C ASP A 15 7.80 0.88 -5.69
N GLN A 16 7.39 -0.39 -5.62
CA GLN A 16 7.70 -1.28 -4.50
C GLN A 16 9.21 -1.52 -4.28
N THR A 17 10.05 -1.31 -5.29
CA THR A 17 11.51 -1.51 -5.17
C THR A 17 12.22 -0.35 -4.49
N LYS A 18 11.54 0.80 -4.33
CA LYS A 18 12.09 2.02 -3.73
C LYS A 18 11.75 2.20 -2.25
N ILE A 19 11.06 1.23 -1.67
CA ILE A 19 10.52 1.35 -0.32
C ILE A 19 10.73 0.07 0.49
N SER A 20 10.60 0.19 1.81
CA SER A 20 10.47 -0.95 2.72
C SER A 20 9.17 -0.87 3.52
N HIS A 21 8.61 -2.04 3.84
CA HIS A 21 7.49 -2.18 4.75
C HIS A 21 7.96 -2.83 6.03
N GLU A 22 7.62 -2.23 7.16
CA GLU A 22 7.84 -2.79 8.48
C GLU A 22 6.48 -2.94 9.17
N PHE A 23 6.18 -4.16 9.60
CA PHE A 23 4.97 -4.49 10.34
C PHE A 23 5.36 -4.77 11.78
N SER A 24 4.74 -4.06 12.72
CA SER A 24 4.99 -4.25 14.14
C SER A 24 3.68 -4.31 14.92
N SER A 25 3.74 -4.93 16.09
CA SER A 25 2.64 -4.90 17.05
C SER A 25 2.98 -3.92 18.17
N THR A 26 2.04 -3.05 18.49
CA THR A 26 2.08 -2.21 19.69
C THR A 26 1.17 -2.83 20.75
N LYS A 27 1.19 -2.28 21.97
CA LYS A 27 0.31 -2.76 23.05
C LYS A 27 -1.17 -2.77 22.66
N ASP A 28 -1.58 -1.81 21.83
CA ASP A 28 -3.00 -1.58 21.57
C ASP A 28 -3.43 -2.02 20.16
N ARG A 29 -2.52 -2.05 19.17
CA ARG A 29 -2.83 -2.26 17.74
C ARG A 29 -1.62 -2.74 16.92
N GLY A 30 -1.86 -3.18 15.69
CA GLY A 30 -0.82 -3.30 14.67
C GLY A 30 -0.42 -1.94 14.08
N GLN A 31 0.86 -1.80 13.71
CA GLN A 31 1.40 -0.65 13.00
C GLN A 31 2.09 -1.11 11.71
N ILE A 32 1.86 -0.36 10.64
CA ILE A 32 2.58 -0.49 9.37
C ILE A 32 3.38 0.79 9.18
N LYS A 33 4.68 0.64 8.91
CA LYS A 33 5.57 1.74 8.56
C LYS A 33 6.09 1.53 7.15
N ILE A 34 5.98 2.57 6.34
CA ILE A 34 6.44 2.60 4.94
C ILE A 34 7.58 3.60 4.86
N THR A 35 8.76 3.14 4.47
CA THR A 35 9.97 3.97 4.43
C THR A 35 10.51 4.02 3.01
N ALA A 36 10.82 5.22 2.49
CA ALA A 36 11.58 5.34 1.25
C ALA A 36 13.04 4.92 1.49
N LEU A 37 13.60 4.11 0.60
CA LEU A 37 14.99 3.64 0.72
C LEU A 37 16.01 4.76 0.47
N ASP A 38 15.64 5.77 -0.32
CA ASP A 38 16.40 7.00 -0.52
C ASP A 38 15.66 8.16 0.15
N GLU A 39 16.29 8.75 1.18
CA GLU A 39 15.77 9.89 1.93
C GLU A 39 15.65 11.17 1.07
N LYS A 40 16.30 11.21 -0.09
CA LYS A 40 16.24 12.33 -1.05
C LYS A 40 15.24 12.10 -2.17
N ASP A 41 14.62 10.92 -2.27
CA ASP A 41 13.56 10.65 -3.25
C ASP A 41 12.24 11.30 -2.81
N ASN A 42 12.19 12.63 -2.94
CA ASN A 42 11.03 13.44 -2.60
C ASN A 42 9.76 12.99 -3.32
N LYS A 43 9.89 12.39 -4.52
CA LYS A 43 8.75 11.86 -5.26
C LYS A 43 8.15 10.67 -4.52
N THR A 44 8.95 9.66 -4.19
CA THR A 44 8.48 8.48 -3.44
C THR A 44 7.97 8.87 -2.06
N ILE A 45 8.66 9.76 -1.35
CA ILE A 45 8.22 10.26 -0.03
C ILE A 45 6.84 10.93 -0.13
N ASN A 46 6.61 11.77 -1.14
CA ASN A 46 5.32 12.42 -1.34
C ASN A 46 4.21 11.43 -1.70
N GLN A 47 4.51 10.39 -2.49
CA GLN A 47 3.57 9.32 -2.79
C GLN A 47 3.16 8.55 -1.54
N ILE A 48 4.11 8.17 -0.67
CA ILE A 48 3.84 7.52 0.62
C ILE A 48 2.95 8.40 1.50
N LYS A 49 3.26 9.70 1.59
CA LYS A 49 2.48 10.67 2.37
C LYS A 49 1.08 10.89 1.81
N SER A 50 0.88 10.84 0.50
CA SER A 50 -0.46 10.93 -0.11
C SER A 50 -1.27 9.69 0.23
N HIS A 51 -0.72 8.51 -0.06
CA HIS A 51 -1.39 7.23 0.16
C HIS A 51 -1.83 7.02 1.61
N THR A 52 -0.94 7.34 2.57
CA THR A 52 -1.27 7.23 4.00
C THR A 52 -2.36 8.20 4.45
N ARG A 53 -2.47 9.39 3.83
CA ARG A 53 -3.59 10.31 4.09
C ARG A 53 -4.89 9.81 3.48
N ASP A 54 -4.85 9.23 2.29
CA ASP A 54 -6.03 8.66 1.65
C ASP A 54 -6.59 7.52 2.51
N ILE A 55 -5.73 6.63 3.03
CA ILE A 55 -6.11 5.60 4.01
C ILE A 55 -6.74 6.23 5.26
N GLN A 56 -6.11 7.25 5.83
CA GLN A 56 -6.62 7.91 7.03
C GLN A 56 -8.04 8.48 6.80
N ASN A 57 -8.26 9.15 5.67
CA ASN A 57 -9.56 9.73 5.33
C ASN A 57 -10.62 8.65 5.14
N ASP A 58 -10.31 7.61 4.36
CA ASP A 58 -11.18 6.46 4.13
C ASP A 58 -11.60 5.79 5.45
N PHE A 59 -10.64 5.56 6.36
CA PHE A 59 -10.93 4.96 7.67
C PHE A 59 -11.78 5.89 8.55
N ALA A 60 -11.55 7.20 8.51
CA ALA A 60 -12.36 8.17 9.25
C ALA A 60 -13.82 8.20 8.77
N GLU A 61 -14.04 7.95 7.48
CA GLU A 61 -15.37 7.84 6.86
C GLU A 61 -15.99 6.44 7.01
N GLY A 62 -15.28 5.48 7.62
CA GLY A 62 -15.71 4.08 7.69
C GLY A 62 -15.72 3.37 6.32
N ASN A 63 -15.03 3.91 5.33
CA ASN A 63 -14.89 3.36 4.00
C ASN A 63 -13.68 2.42 3.92
N PHE A 64 -13.93 1.11 3.93
CA PHE A 64 -12.87 0.09 3.83
C PHE A 64 -12.72 -0.50 2.43
N LYS A 65 -13.33 0.09 1.40
CA LYS A 65 -13.38 -0.52 0.05
C LYS A 65 -12.19 -0.08 -0.82
N ASN A 66 -11.87 1.21 -0.85
CA ASN A 66 -10.94 1.79 -1.82
C ASN A 66 -9.53 1.13 -1.84
N HIS A 67 -8.96 0.83 -0.67
CA HIS A 67 -7.60 0.28 -0.57
C HIS A 67 -7.52 -1.26 -0.68
N TYR A 68 -8.61 -1.96 -0.33
CA TYR A 68 -8.61 -3.43 -0.21
C TYR A 68 -9.37 -4.13 -1.35
N SER A 69 -10.23 -3.42 -2.09
CA SER A 69 -11.04 -4.01 -3.16
C SER A 69 -10.22 -4.61 -4.30
N PHE A 70 -9.02 -4.10 -4.58
CA PHE A 70 -8.13 -4.65 -5.62
C PHE A 70 -7.51 -6.02 -5.27
N MET A 71 -7.49 -6.40 -3.99
CA MET A 71 -6.86 -7.65 -3.54
C MET A 71 -7.80 -8.87 -3.64
N HIS A 72 -9.12 -8.63 -3.53
CA HIS A 72 -10.14 -9.70 -3.48
C HIS A 72 -10.85 -9.94 -4.81
N ASN A 73 -10.73 -9.04 -5.80
CA ASN A 73 -11.19 -9.32 -7.15
C ASN A 73 -10.14 -10.16 -7.88
N GLN A 74 -10.07 -11.43 -7.50
CA GLN A 74 -9.42 -12.45 -8.26
C GLN A 74 -10.13 -12.48 -9.62
N PHE A 75 -9.54 -11.85 -10.64
CA PHE A 75 -9.83 -12.24 -12.02
C PHE A 75 -9.37 -13.70 -12.15
N LEU A 76 -10.25 -14.63 -11.79
CA LEU A 76 -10.22 -16.00 -12.28
C LEU A 76 -10.65 -15.96 -13.75
N ALA A 77 -9.83 -15.34 -14.60
CA ALA A 77 -9.79 -15.74 -15.99
C ALA A 77 -8.95 -17.03 -16.06
N GLN A 78 -9.49 -18.10 -15.48
CA GLN A 78 -9.13 -19.45 -15.88
C GLN A 78 -9.85 -19.69 -17.21
N THR A 79 -9.04 -19.91 -18.25
CA THR A 79 -9.33 -20.77 -19.41
C THR A 79 -10.75 -20.72 -20.01
N LEU A 80 -10.82 -20.17 -21.22
CA LEU A 80 -11.41 -20.85 -22.38
C LEU A 80 -10.47 -20.70 -23.57
#